data_AF-A0A535N1C1-F1
#
_entry.id   AF-A0A535N1C1-F1
#
_cell.length_a   1.000
_cell.length_b   1.000
_cell.length_c   1.000
_cell.angle_alpha   90.00
_cell.angle_beta   90.00
_cell.angle_gamma   90.00
#
_symmetry.space_group_name_H-M   'P 1'
#
loop_
_entity.id
_entity.type
_entity.pdbx_description
1 polymer ?
#
loop_
_entity_poly.entity_id
_entity_poly.type
_entity_poly.pdbx_seq_one_letter_code
_entity_poly.pdbx_strand_id
1 'polypeptide(L)'
;MGGAGDRAQGRAPHALGARRGRTGLLSLKTLVRSLADNKQLLGMRYAEWCTAAPTLEADIAAAAMGLDDIGHSRVLYGCLKELDGEGDGEDRSYRNLAFLDRPWRAWSQFVAANVVLDTAFTLMIEALAGGKVEVLRTRLRKMLQEERYHYLHGHSWMKEADAGKAIAGAWREAVEWFGPQGSDVDELQAAGALSLTVLELRARLRERLDRPEPPISIDWSGWDQDRRRTSDGRIDQPTLDMIQGLAERRYMPGG
;
A
#
# COMPACT_ATOMS: atom_id res chain seq x y z
N MET A 1 -1.33 -30.14 65.59
CA MET A 1 -0.98 -31.00 64.43
C MET A 1 -2.04 -30.70 63.37
N GLY A 2 -1.85 -29.86 62.36
CA GLY A 2 -0.72 -29.75 61.45
C GLY A 2 -1.09 -30.46 60.15
N GLY A 3 -1.85 -29.78 59.27
CA GLY A 3 -2.33 -30.34 57.99
C GLY A 3 -2.65 -29.23 57.00
N ALA A 4 -1.62 -28.60 56.47
CA ALA A 4 -1.74 -27.65 55.37
C ALA A 4 -1.93 -28.44 54.06
N GLY A 5 -3.08 -28.26 53.42
CA GLY A 5 -3.37 -28.80 52.10
C GLY A 5 -2.58 -28.05 51.04
N ASP A 6 -1.71 -28.79 50.35
CA ASP A 6 -0.93 -28.34 49.21
C ASP A 6 -1.86 -28.08 48.02
N ARG A 7 -2.12 -26.81 47.72
CA ARG A 7 -2.79 -26.38 46.49
C ARG A 7 -1.71 -26.12 45.44
N ALA A 8 -1.43 -27.12 44.63
CA ALA A 8 -0.70 -26.97 43.37
C ALA A 8 -1.50 -26.03 42.44
N GLN A 9 -1.03 -24.78 42.31
CA GLN A 9 -1.54 -23.84 41.32
C GLN A 9 -1.08 -24.30 39.92
N GLY A 10 -2.04 -24.76 39.12
CA GLY A 10 -1.83 -25.00 37.70
C GLY A 10 -1.44 -23.70 37.00
N ARG A 11 -0.24 -23.67 36.41
CA ARG A 11 0.19 -22.62 35.48
C ARG A 11 -0.75 -22.62 34.27
N ALA A 12 -1.51 -21.54 34.10
CA ALA A 12 -2.35 -21.32 32.92
C ALA A 12 -1.50 -21.14 31.64
N PRO A 13 -1.78 -21.89 30.56
CA PRO A 13 -1.14 -21.68 29.26
C PRO A 13 -1.96 -20.69 28.41
N HIS A 14 -1.81 -19.37 28.60
CA HIS A 14 -2.56 -18.39 27.79
C HIS A 14 -1.79 -17.14 27.31
N ALA A 15 -0.52 -16.95 27.65
CA ALA A 15 0.19 -15.70 27.29
C ALA A 15 0.78 -15.68 25.87
N LEU A 16 1.14 -16.84 25.29
CA LEU A 16 1.85 -16.90 24.00
C LEU A 16 0.93 -16.71 22.78
N GLY A 17 -0.30 -17.24 22.82
CA GLY A 17 -1.27 -17.12 21.72
C GLY A 17 -1.89 -15.72 21.59
N ALA A 18 -2.19 -15.06 22.71
CA ALA A 18 -2.74 -13.71 22.72
C ALA A 18 -1.72 -12.65 22.23
N ARG A 19 -0.44 -12.86 22.51
CA ARG A 19 0.64 -11.98 22.07
C ARG A 19 0.88 -12.10 20.56
N ARG A 20 0.88 -13.33 20.01
CA ARG A 20 0.93 -13.59 18.56
C ARG A 20 -0.27 -13.01 17.82
N GLY A 21 -1.48 -13.12 18.39
CA GLY A 21 -2.69 -12.51 17.83
C GLY A 21 -2.67 -10.98 17.80
N ARG A 22 -2.15 -10.34 18.86
CA ARG A 22 -1.98 -8.87 18.90
C ARG A 22 -0.92 -8.37 17.93
N THR A 23 0.21 -9.05 17.81
CA THR A 23 1.27 -8.69 16.84
C THR A 23 0.78 -8.86 15.40
N GLY A 24 0.05 -9.94 15.10
CA GLY A 24 -0.56 -10.14 13.77
C GLY A 24 -1.56 -9.04 13.42
N LEU A 25 -2.45 -8.67 14.34
CA LEU A 25 -3.43 -7.60 14.10
C LEU A 25 -2.74 -6.23 13.85
N LEU A 26 -1.70 -5.90 14.61
CA LEU A 26 -0.92 -4.68 14.41
C LEU A 26 -0.25 -4.67 13.02
N SER A 27 0.35 -5.79 12.60
CA SER A 27 0.97 -5.89 11.28
C SER A 27 -0.03 -5.74 10.13
N LEU A 28 -1.24 -6.31 10.26
CA LEU A 28 -2.31 -6.15 9.28
C LEU A 28 -2.76 -4.69 9.16
N LYS A 29 -2.95 -4.01 10.30
CA LYS A 29 -3.34 -2.59 10.33
C LYS A 29 -2.27 -1.72 9.69
N THR A 30 -1.00 -1.94 10.03
CA THR A 30 0.13 -1.25 9.41
C THR A 30 0.14 -1.43 7.89
N LEU A 31 -0.06 -2.66 7.40
CA LEU A 31 -0.10 -2.95 5.97
C LEU A 31 -1.27 -2.25 5.27
N VAL A 32 -2.48 -2.33 5.84
CA VAL A 32 -3.68 -1.67 5.27
C VAL A 32 -3.55 -0.15 5.31
N ARG A 33 -2.93 0.42 6.36
CA ARG A 33 -2.62 1.85 6.47
C ARG A 33 -1.63 2.28 5.39
N SER A 34 -0.53 1.53 5.21
CA SER A 34 0.43 1.80 4.15
C SER A 34 -0.23 1.74 2.77
N LEU A 35 -1.10 0.75 2.50
CA LEU A 35 -1.85 0.66 1.25
C LEU A 35 -2.80 1.86 1.05
N ALA A 36 -3.50 2.29 2.10
CA ALA A 36 -4.39 3.45 2.04
C ALA A 36 -3.62 4.75 1.74
N ASP A 37 -2.50 4.97 2.42
CA ASP A 37 -1.63 6.13 2.24
C ASP A 37 -1.04 6.15 0.81
N ASN A 38 -0.60 4.99 0.32
CA ASN A 38 -0.10 4.83 -1.04
C ASN A 38 -1.19 5.11 -2.10
N LYS A 39 -2.40 4.55 -1.96
CA LYS A 39 -3.51 4.82 -2.88
C LYS A 39 -3.93 6.29 -2.85
N GLN A 40 -3.95 6.93 -1.69
CA GLN A 40 -4.27 8.35 -1.60
C GLN A 40 -3.27 9.21 -2.37
N LEU A 41 -1.97 8.94 -2.19
CA LEU A 41 -0.91 9.69 -2.87
C LEU A 41 -0.83 9.33 -4.35
N LEU A 42 -1.03 8.06 -4.73
CA LEU A 42 -1.05 7.65 -6.13
C LEU A 42 -2.18 8.35 -6.88
N GLY A 43 -3.38 8.40 -6.31
CA GLY A 43 -4.50 9.13 -6.89
C GLY A 43 -4.24 10.62 -7.05
N MET A 44 -3.55 11.24 -6.07
CA MET A 44 -3.08 12.62 -6.20
C MET A 44 -2.05 12.77 -7.33
N ARG A 45 -1.07 11.87 -7.44
CA ARG A 45 -0.06 11.91 -8.51
C ARG A 45 -0.68 11.69 -9.89
N TYR A 46 -1.70 10.85 -10.03
CA TYR A 46 -2.45 10.75 -11.28
C TYR A 46 -3.22 12.04 -11.59
N ALA A 47 -3.89 12.63 -10.60
CA ALA A 47 -4.63 13.87 -10.79
C ALA A 47 -3.74 15.05 -11.22
N GLU A 48 -2.47 15.11 -10.80
CA GLU A 48 -1.50 16.12 -11.26
C GLU A 48 -1.24 16.06 -12.78
N TRP A 49 -1.52 14.91 -13.41
CA TRP A 49 -1.34 14.68 -14.85
C TRP A 49 -2.62 14.79 -15.67
N CYS A 50 -3.73 15.29 -15.10
CA CYS A 50 -5.01 15.41 -15.81
C CYS A 50 -5.04 16.47 -16.94
N THR A 51 -3.96 17.23 -17.12
CA THR A 51 -3.80 18.24 -18.19
C THR A 51 -2.36 18.30 -18.73
N ALA A 52 -1.53 17.33 -18.37
CA ALA A 52 -0.09 17.32 -18.65
C ALA A 52 0.37 16.03 -19.33
N ALA A 53 -0.54 15.08 -19.55
CA ALA A 53 -0.24 13.84 -20.23
C ALA A 53 0.04 14.08 -21.73
N PRO A 54 0.68 13.13 -22.44
CA PRO A 54 1.06 13.31 -23.84
C PRO A 54 -0.13 13.44 -24.80
N THR A 55 -1.32 12.97 -24.41
CA THR A 55 -2.54 13.00 -25.22
C THR A 55 -3.76 13.33 -24.35
N LEU A 56 -4.83 13.82 -24.99
CA LEU A 56 -6.09 14.13 -24.31
C LEU A 56 -6.72 12.88 -23.67
N GLU A 57 -6.63 11.74 -24.35
CA GLU A 57 -7.12 10.46 -23.81
C GLU A 57 -6.34 10.05 -22.56
N ALA A 58 -5.03 10.32 -22.53
CA ALA A 58 -4.21 10.08 -21.35
C ALA A 58 -4.51 11.05 -20.21
N ASP A 59 -4.81 12.31 -20.50
CA ASP A 59 -5.30 13.29 -19.51
C ASP A 59 -6.60 12.82 -18.85
N ILE A 60 -7.56 12.35 -19.66
CA ILE A 60 -8.84 11.82 -19.18
C ILE A 60 -8.62 10.57 -18.33
N ALA A 61 -7.76 9.66 -18.79
CA ALA A 61 -7.42 8.45 -18.04
C ALA A 61 -6.75 8.78 -16.70
N ALA A 62 -5.80 9.72 -16.68
CA ALA A 62 -5.14 10.18 -15.46
C ALA A 62 -6.14 10.78 -14.45
N ALA A 63 -7.09 11.59 -14.93
CA ALA A 63 -8.15 12.13 -14.08
C ALA A 63 -9.06 11.02 -13.50
N ALA A 64 -9.44 10.05 -14.32
CA ALA A 64 -10.30 8.93 -13.91
C ALA A 64 -9.61 8.04 -12.86
N MET A 65 -8.37 7.60 -13.13
CA MET A 65 -7.59 6.79 -12.19
C MET A 65 -7.31 7.55 -10.89
N GLY A 66 -7.05 8.86 -10.99
CA GLY A 66 -6.88 9.72 -9.82
C GLY A 66 -8.10 9.74 -8.91
N LEU A 67 -9.30 9.84 -9.48
CA LEU A 67 -10.56 9.80 -8.74
C LEU A 67 -10.79 8.43 -8.08
N ASP A 68 -10.56 7.36 -8.81
CA ASP A 68 -10.73 5.98 -8.32
C ASP A 68 -9.81 5.71 -7.13
N ASP A 69 -8.51 6.02 -7.25
CA ASP A 69 -7.52 5.79 -6.19
C ASP A 69 -7.76 6.61 -4.92
N ILE A 70 -8.23 7.85 -5.06
CA ILE A 70 -8.68 8.63 -3.89
C ILE A 70 -9.92 7.96 -3.27
N GLY A 71 -10.85 7.43 -4.07
CA GLY A 71 -11.96 6.61 -3.59
C GLY A 71 -11.50 5.35 -2.84
N HIS A 72 -10.53 4.62 -3.39
CA HIS A 72 -9.93 3.43 -2.80
C HIS A 72 -9.29 3.71 -1.45
N SER A 73 -8.56 4.82 -1.33
CA SER A 73 -7.95 5.24 -0.06
C SER A 73 -9.01 5.42 1.04
N ARG A 74 -10.17 6.02 0.72
CA ARG A 74 -11.29 6.20 1.66
C ARG A 74 -11.89 4.87 2.09
N VAL A 75 -12.02 3.91 1.16
CA VAL A 75 -12.48 2.56 1.48
C VAL A 75 -11.52 1.86 2.44
N LEU A 76 -10.21 1.96 2.19
CA LEU A 76 -9.17 1.35 3.01
C LEU A 76 -9.12 1.97 4.41
N TYR A 77 -9.20 3.31 4.54
CA TYR A 77 -9.33 3.96 5.84
C TYR A 77 -10.62 3.58 6.57
N GLY A 78 -11.71 3.36 5.84
CA GLY A 78 -12.94 2.80 6.41
C GLY A 78 -12.72 1.40 7.00
N CYS A 79 -11.94 0.55 6.31
CA CYS A 79 -11.57 -0.77 6.83
C CYS A 79 -10.73 -0.68 8.10
N LEU A 80 -9.77 0.25 8.17
CA LEU A 80 -8.94 0.45 9.36
C LEU A 80 -9.78 0.78 10.59
N LYS A 81 -10.77 1.66 10.46
CA LYS A 81 -11.67 2.02 11.57
C LYS A 81 -12.41 0.80 12.14
N GLU A 82 -12.79 -0.14 11.28
CA GLU A 82 -13.44 -1.39 11.71
C GLU A 82 -12.44 -2.39 12.31
N LEU A 83 -11.19 -2.41 11.83
CA LEU A 83 -10.12 -3.24 12.40
C LEU A 83 -9.62 -2.71 13.76
N ASP A 84 -9.75 -1.41 14.03
CA ASP A 84 -9.23 -0.76 15.22
C ASP A 84 -10.04 -1.01 16.50
N GLY A 85 -11.36 -1.06 16.42
CA GLY A 85 -12.17 -0.76 17.61
C GLY A 85 -11.95 0.70 18.06
N GLU A 86 -12.30 1.07 19.29
CA GLU A 86 -12.13 2.46 19.77
C GLU A 86 -10.65 2.91 19.78
N GLY A 87 -10.24 3.56 18.68
CA GLY A 87 -9.22 4.60 18.53
C GLY A 87 -7.82 4.29 19.07
N ASP A 88 -6.94 3.79 18.21
CA ASP A 88 -5.51 4.08 18.37
C ASP A 88 -5.24 5.50 17.81
N GLY A 89 -4.34 6.22 18.47
CA GLY A 89 -4.15 7.67 18.27
C GLY A 89 -3.82 8.07 16.82
N GLU A 90 -4.13 9.32 16.46
CA GLU A 90 -3.85 9.92 15.15
C GLU A 90 -2.33 10.10 14.90
N ASP A 91 -1.59 9.01 14.70
CA ASP A 91 -0.32 9.12 13.99
C ASP A 91 -0.61 9.47 12.53
N ARG A 92 -0.55 10.78 12.24
CA ARG A 92 -0.80 11.34 10.90
C ARG A 92 0.40 11.22 9.97
N SER A 93 1.45 10.49 10.34
CA SER A 93 2.54 10.23 9.42
C SER A 93 2.08 9.31 8.28
N TYR A 94 2.52 9.61 7.07
CA TYR A 94 2.23 8.82 5.87
C TYR A 94 3.23 7.65 5.74
N ARG A 95 2.71 6.45 5.50
CA ARG A 95 3.43 5.18 5.34
C ARG A 95 3.50 4.78 3.87
N ASN A 96 3.85 5.75 3.02
CA ASN A 96 3.90 5.60 1.57
C ASN A 96 5.30 5.28 1.03
N LEU A 97 5.32 4.78 -0.20
CA LEU A 97 6.54 4.59 -0.98
C LEU A 97 7.21 5.92 -1.35
N ALA A 98 8.54 5.92 -1.39
CA ALA A 98 9.34 7.12 -1.67
C ALA A 98 9.10 7.67 -3.09
N PHE A 99 8.72 6.82 -4.04
CA PHE A 99 8.32 7.19 -5.41
C PHE A 99 7.16 8.19 -5.44
N LEU A 100 6.38 8.27 -4.35
CA LEU A 100 5.24 9.16 -4.20
C LEU A 100 5.53 10.37 -3.31
N ASP A 101 6.73 10.47 -2.71
CA ASP A 101 7.09 11.57 -1.81
C ASP A 101 7.02 12.95 -2.50
N ARG A 102 7.17 12.99 -3.84
CA ARG A 102 7.22 14.21 -4.66
C ARG A 102 6.40 14.08 -5.95
N PRO A 103 5.94 15.20 -6.55
CA PRO A 103 5.34 15.20 -7.88
C PRO A 103 6.28 14.60 -8.93
N TRP A 104 5.72 13.87 -9.89
CA TRP A 104 6.47 13.34 -11.02
C TRP A 104 6.78 14.44 -12.03
N ARG A 105 7.99 14.41 -12.60
CA ARG A 105 8.48 15.43 -13.54
C ARG A 105 8.47 14.96 -14.98
N ALA A 106 8.20 13.69 -15.22
CA ALA A 106 8.19 13.09 -16.54
C ALA A 106 7.10 12.00 -16.63
N TRP A 107 6.52 11.87 -17.82
CA TRP A 107 5.49 10.87 -18.12
C TRP A 107 5.97 9.43 -17.86
N SER A 108 7.27 9.17 -18.04
CA SER A 108 7.87 7.87 -17.74
C SER A 108 7.71 7.45 -16.27
N GLN A 109 7.64 8.40 -15.33
CA GLN A 109 7.37 8.11 -13.91
C GLN A 109 5.91 7.74 -13.69
N PHE A 110 4.98 8.40 -14.38
CA PHE A 110 3.56 8.04 -14.39
C PHE A 110 3.39 6.61 -14.89
N VAL A 111 3.95 6.29 -16.06
CA VAL A 111 3.87 4.95 -16.65
C VAL A 111 4.51 3.89 -15.74
N ALA A 112 5.66 4.20 -15.14
CA ALA A 112 6.31 3.29 -14.20
C ALA A 112 5.45 3.02 -12.95
N ALA A 113 4.83 4.06 -12.38
CA ALA A 113 3.94 3.90 -11.23
C ALA A 113 2.70 3.08 -11.61
N ASN A 114 2.07 3.37 -12.74
CA ASN A 114 0.86 2.68 -13.18
C ASN A 114 1.10 1.22 -13.55
N VAL A 115 2.21 0.90 -14.23
CA VAL A 115 2.54 -0.49 -14.57
C VAL A 115 3.01 -1.28 -13.37
N VAL A 116 3.79 -0.68 -12.47
CA VAL A 116 4.49 -1.43 -11.41
C VAL A 116 3.85 -1.24 -10.05
N LEU A 117 3.77 0.01 -9.56
CA LEU A 117 3.30 0.29 -8.20
C LEU A 117 1.80 0.02 -8.07
N ASP A 118 1.01 0.51 -9.02
CA ASP A 118 -0.43 0.30 -9.03
C ASP A 118 -0.76 -1.19 -9.09
N THR A 119 -0.12 -1.91 -10.02
CA THR A 119 -0.21 -3.39 -10.09
C THR A 119 0.19 -4.08 -8.79
N ALA A 120 1.25 -3.63 -8.11
CA ALA A 120 1.66 -4.18 -6.82
C ALA A 120 0.60 -3.93 -5.73
N PHE A 121 0.00 -2.74 -5.71
CA PHE A 121 -1.12 -2.42 -4.83
C PHE A 121 -2.35 -3.28 -5.16
N THR A 122 -2.71 -3.45 -6.44
CA THR A 122 -3.79 -4.34 -6.88
C THR A 122 -3.56 -5.77 -6.38
N LEU A 123 -2.34 -6.30 -6.52
CA LEU A 123 -1.99 -7.65 -6.06
C LEU A 123 -2.13 -7.80 -4.54
N MET A 124 -1.78 -6.77 -3.78
CA MET A 124 -2.00 -6.77 -2.32
C MET A 124 -3.49 -6.68 -1.97
N ILE A 125 -4.26 -5.88 -2.70
CA ILE A 125 -5.73 -5.82 -2.56
C ILE A 125 -6.35 -7.19 -2.84
N GLU A 126 -5.90 -7.89 -3.90
CA GLU A 126 -6.31 -9.26 -4.21
C GLU A 126 -5.96 -10.23 -3.06
N ALA A 127 -4.75 -10.12 -2.50
CA ALA A 127 -4.31 -10.96 -1.40
C ALA A 127 -5.16 -10.75 -0.13
N LEU A 128 -5.44 -9.50 0.22
CA LEU A 128 -6.29 -9.13 1.36
C LEU A 128 -7.75 -9.57 1.14
N ALA A 129 -8.30 -9.34 -0.06
CA ALA A 129 -9.66 -9.75 -0.42
C ALA A 129 -9.83 -11.28 -0.50
N GLY A 130 -8.75 -11.99 -0.81
CA GLY A 130 -8.68 -13.46 -0.82
C GLY A 130 -8.51 -14.08 0.56
N GLY A 131 -8.03 -13.32 1.56
CA GLY A 131 -7.86 -13.76 2.93
C GLY A 131 -9.18 -13.98 3.68
N LYS A 132 -9.13 -14.18 5.00
CA LYS A 132 -10.27 -14.53 5.87
C LYS A 132 -10.82 -13.35 6.68
N VAL A 133 -10.29 -12.14 6.51
CA VAL A 133 -10.72 -10.94 7.25
C VAL A 133 -11.94 -10.31 6.58
N GLU A 134 -13.12 -10.48 7.19
CA GLU A 134 -14.41 -10.21 6.54
C GLU A 134 -14.58 -8.78 6.01
N VAL A 135 -14.20 -7.76 6.79
CA VAL A 135 -14.28 -6.36 6.36
C VAL A 135 -13.48 -6.11 5.08
N LEU A 136 -12.29 -6.69 4.96
CA LEU A 136 -11.43 -6.56 3.79
C LEU A 136 -12.00 -7.34 2.60
N ARG A 137 -12.44 -8.59 2.82
CA ARG A 137 -13.08 -9.42 1.76
C ARG A 137 -14.26 -8.72 1.11
N THR A 138 -15.09 -8.06 1.91
CA THR A 138 -16.32 -7.46 1.41
C THR A 138 -16.06 -6.09 0.78
N ARG A 139 -15.24 -5.23 1.40
CA ARG A 139 -15.03 -3.86 0.92
C ARG A 139 -14.07 -3.75 -0.26
N LEU A 140 -13.07 -4.63 -0.37
CA LEU A 140 -12.02 -4.52 -1.39
C LEU A 140 -12.40 -5.07 -2.78
N ARG A 141 -13.46 -5.90 -2.88
CA ARG A 141 -13.85 -6.52 -4.17
C ARG A 141 -14.25 -5.53 -5.26
N LYS A 142 -14.87 -4.40 -4.89
CA LYS A 142 -15.28 -3.38 -5.87
C LYS A 142 -14.05 -2.68 -6.47
N MET A 143 -13.05 -2.38 -5.65
CA MET A 143 -11.81 -1.73 -6.07
C MET A 143 -11.15 -2.49 -7.22
N LEU A 144 -11.09 -3.83 -7.13
CA LEU A 144 -10.49 -4.69 -8.15
C LEU A 144 -11.15 -4.59 -9.55
N GLN A 145 -12.41 -4.15 -9.63
CA GLN A 145 -13.07 -3.94 -10.93
C GLN A 145 -12.56 -2.68 -11.63
N GLU A 146 -12.32 -1.63 -10.86
CA GLU A 146 -11.79 -0.34 -11.33
C GLU A 146 -10.30 -0.47 -11.69
N GLU A 147 -9.51 -1.19 -10.87
CA GLU A 147 -8.09 -1.48 -11.10
C GLU A 147 -7.78 -2.19 -12.43
N ARG A 148 -8.75 -2.94 -12.97
CA ARG A 148 -8.58 -3.59 -14.28
C ARG A 148 -8.35 -2.56 -15.39
N TYR A 149 -9.00 -1.40 -15.31
CA TYR A 149 -8.78 -0.32 -16.27
C TYR A 149 -7.38 0.26 -16.14
N HIS A 150 -6.90 0.46 -14.90
CA HIS A 150 -5.55 0.97 -14.61
C HIS A 150 -4.48 0.08 -15.23
N TYR A 151 -4.61 -1.25 -15.04
CA TYR A 151 -3.71 -2.23 -15.62
C TYR A 151 -3.63 -2.11 -17.14
N LEU A 152 -4.78 -2.07 -17.83
CA LEU A 152 -4.83 -1.96 -19.29
C LEU A 152 -4.21 -0.66 -19.80
N HIS A 153 -4.47 0.46 -19.10
CA HIS A 153 -3.88 1.75 -19.43
C HIS A 153 -2.35 1.73 -19.32
N GLY A 154 -1.80 1.24 -18.21
CA GLY A 154 -0.35 1.18 -18.03
C GLY A 154 0.32 0.34 -19.11
N HIS A 155 -0.29 -0.79 -19.45
CA HIS A 155 0.23 -1.71 -20.46
C HIS A 155 0.21 -1.14 -21.87
N SER A 156 -0.78 -0.31 -22.23
CA SER A 156 -0.77 0.33 -23.55
C SER A 156 0.43 1.28 -23.71
N TRP A 157 0.89 1.90 -22.62
CA TRP A 157 2.02 2.83 -22.64
C TRP A 157 3.41 2.18 -22.59
N MET A 158 3.50 0.89 -22.27
CA MET A 158 4.79 0.19 -22.09
C MET A 158 5.68 0.16 -23.33
N LYS A 159 5.08 0.20 -24.53
CA LYS A 159 5.82 0.22 -25.81
C LYS A 159 6.14 1.63 -26.28
N GLU A 160 5.44 2.63 -25.76
CA GLU A 160 5.48 4.00 -26.25
C GLU A 160 6.36 4.91 -25.37
N ALA A 161 6.42 4.64 -24.06
CA ALA A 161 7.22 5.42 -23.13
C ALA A 161 8.62 4.81 -22.92
N ASP A 162 9.67 5.64 -23.03
CA ASP A 162 11.01 5.29 -22.54
C ASP A 162 11.04 5.36 -21.00
N ALA A 163 10.45 4.35 -20.36
CA ALA A 163 10.26 4.29 -18.92
C ALA A 163 11.23 3.36 -18.18
N GLY A 164 12.26 2.82 -18.85
CA GLY A 164 13.12 1.76 -18.30
C GLY A 164 13.75 2.11 -16.95
N LYS A 165 14.31 3.32 -16.81
CA LYS A 165 14.90 3.80 -15.54
C LYS A 165 13.85 3.98 -14.44
N ALA A 166 12.69 4.55 -14.79
CA ALA A 166 11.62 4.79 -13.83
C ALA A 166 11.00 3.47 -13.35
N ILE A 167 10.80 2.51 -14.27
CA ILE A 167 10.34 1.15 -13.98
C ILE A 167 11.32 0.45 -13.02
N ALA A 168 12.63 0.57 -13.21
CA ALA A 168 13.60 -0.01 -12.28
C ALA A 168 13.49 0.54 -10.86
N GLY A 169 13.24 1.86 -10.71
CA GLY A 169 12.99 2.49 -9.42
C GLY A 169 11.68 2.01 -8.78
N ALA A 170 10.58 2.05 -9.52
CA ALA A 170 9.28 1.58 -9.07
C ALA A 170 9.29 0.09 -8.71
N TRP A 171 10.03 -0.73 -9.47
CA TRP A 171 10.19 -2.16 -9.21
C TRP A 171 10.89 -2.45 -7.90
N ARG A 172 12.01 -1.76 -7.63
CA ARG A 172 12.69 -1.85 -6.34
C ARG A 172 11.73 -1.51 -5.20
N GLU A 173 11.03 -0.38 -5.31
CA GLU A 173 10.12 0.06 -4.25
C GLU A 173 8.92 -0.88 -4.08
N ALA A 174 8.35 -1.45 -5.14
CA ALA A 174 7.31 -2.46 -5.03
C ALA A 174 7.80 -3.73 -4.29
N VAL A 175 9.04 -4.16 -4.54
CA VAL A 175 9.63 -5.31 -3.85
C VAL A 175 9.92 -4.98 -2.39
N GLU A 176 10.44 -3.79 -2.09
CA GLU A 176 10.59 -3.29 -0.71
C GLU A 176 9.23 -3.22 0.00
N TRP A 177 8.19 -2.79 -0.70
CA TRP A 177 6.85 -2.68 -0.16
C TRP A 177 6.23 -4.04 0.15
N PHE A 178 6.46 -5.07 -0.67
CA PHE A 178 6.07 -6.43 -0.29
C PHE A 178 6.83 -6.93 0.94
N GLY A 179 8.03 -6.42 1.20
CA GLY A 179 8.84 -6.78 2.37
C GLY A 179 9.69 -8.03 2.14
N PRO A 180 10.54 -8.40 3.12
CA PRO A 180 11.40 -9.58 3.03
C PRO A 180 10.59 -10.90 3.10
N GLN A 181 11.10 -11.96 2.47
CA GLN A 181 10.48 -13.29 2.62
C GLN A 181 10.56 -13.75 4.08
N GLY A 182 9.51 -14.39 4.56
CA GLY A 182 9.36 -14.83 5.95
C GLY A 182 9.01 -13.72 6.94
N SER A 183 8.73 -12.49 6.48
CA SER A 183 8.30 -11.39 7.35
C SER A 183 6.77 -11.37 7.55
N ASP A 184 6.28 -10.24 8.04
CA ASP A 184 4.88 -9.97 8.32
C ASP A 184 3.87 -10.35 7.23
N VAL A 185 4.14 -10.16 5.94
CA VAL A 185 3.22 -10.60 4.87
C VAL A 185 3.04 -12.11 4.86
N ASP A 186 4.14 -12.87 5.03
CA ASP A 186 4.08 -14.34 5.08
C ASP A 186 3.47 -14.81 6.42
N GLU A 187 3.73 -14.10 7.52
CA GLU A 187 3.07 -14.37 8.81
C GLU A 187 1.56 -14.14 8.73
N LEU A 188 1.13 -13.06 8.09
CA LEU A 188 -0.28 -12.74 7.86
C LEU A 188 -0.94 -13.74 6.91
N GLN A 189 -0.23 -14.20 5.88
CA GLN A 189 -0.69 -15.27 5.01
C GLN A 189 -0.88 -16.58 5.79
N ALA A 190 0.10 -16.97 6.62
CA ALA A 190 0.02 -18.16 7.46
C ALA A 190 -1.12 -18.08 8.49
N ALA A 191 -1.44 -16.87 8.98
CA ALA A 191 -2.60 -16.59 9.82
C ALA A 191 -3.93 -16.57 9.04
N GLY A 192 -3.89 -16.62 7.71
CA GLY A 192 -5.05 -16.58 6.82
C GLY A 192 -5.61 -15.19 6.58
N ALA A 193 -4.92 -14.12 6.99
CA ALA A 193 -5.32 -12.74 6.74
C ALA A 193 -5.07 -12.31 5.29
N LEU A 194 -4.05 -12.87 4.65
CA LEU A 194 -3.77 -12.76 3.22
C LEU A 194 -3.88 -14.13 2.55
N SER A 195 -4.17 -14.16 1.26
CA SER A 195 -4.14 -15.39 0.45
C SER A 195 -2.81 -15.66 -0.25
N LEU A 196 -1.92 -14.67 -0.33
CA LEU A 196 -0.65 -14.74 -1.07
C LEU A 196 0.53 -14.44 -0.15
N THR A 197 1.62 -15.17 -0.38
CA THR A 197 2.94 -14.96 0.21
C THR A 197 3.71 -13.86 -0.53
N VAL A 198 4.79 -13.34 0.07
CA VAL A 198 5.74 -12.42 -0.57
C VAL A 198 6.27 -12.99 -1.88
N LEU A 199 6.59 -14.29 -1.90
CA LEU A 199 7.12 -14.95 -3.10
C LEU A 199 6.09 -14.96 -4.24
N GLU A 200 4.83 -15.27 -3.93
CA GLU A 200 3.75 -15.29 -4.92
C GLU A 200 3.41 -13.89 -5.41
N LEU A 201 3.39 -12.88 -4.53
CA LEU A 201 3.19 -11.47 -4.91
C LEU A 201 4.28 -11.01 -5.89
N ARG A 202 5.56 -11.29 -5.60
CA ARG A 202 6.68 -10.98 -6.50
C ARG A 202 6.57 -11.73 -7.82
N ALA A 203 6.21 -13.02 -7.78
CA ALA A 203 6.05 -13.83 -9.00
C ALA A 203 4.95 -13.27 -9.90
N ARG A 204 3.78 -12.93 -9.34
CA ARG A 204 2.67 -12.34 -10.09
C ARG A 204 2.98 -10.94 -10.61
N LEU A 205 3.69 -10.12 -9.83
CA LEU A 205 4.11 -8.79 -10.29
C LEU A 205 5.06 -8.91 -11.50
N ARG A 206 5.99 -9.88 -11.47
CA ARG A 206 6.90 -10.18 -12.59
C ARG A 206 6.15 -10.66 -13.83
N GLU A 207 5.17 -11.54 -13.67
CA GLU A 207 4.31 -11.98 -14.77
C GLU A 207 3.53 -10.80 -15.36
N ARG A 208 2.96 -9.94 -14.52
CA ARG A 208 2.23 -8.75 -14.94
C ARG A 208 3.09 -7.65 -15.54
N LEU A 209 4.40 -7.65 -15.33
CA LEU A 209 5.29 -6.64 -15.91
C LEU A 209 5.50 -6.87 -17.43
N ASP A 210 5.32 -8.09 -17.93
CA ASP A 210 5.46 -8.48 -19.35
C ASP A 210 6.78 -8.04 -20.02
N ARG A 211 7.87 -7.99 -19.23
CA ARG A 211 9.26 -7.78 -19.67
C ARG A 211 10.22 -8.38 -18.64
N PRO A 212 11.51 -8.55 -18.97
CA PRO A 212 12.50 -8.98 -17.99
C PRO A 212 12.50 -8.08 -16.76
N GLU A 213 12.49 -8.69 -15.57
CA GLU A 213 12.52 -7.94 -14.32
C GLU A 213 13.83 -7.15 -14.18
N PRO A 214 13.77 -5.90 -13.70
CA PRO A 214 14.97 -5.14 -13.39
C PRO A 214 15.80 -5.84 -12.30
N PRO A 215 17.14 -5.89 -12.43
CA PRO A 215 17.99 -6.45 -11.39
C PRO A 215 17.89 -5.61 -10.11
N ILE A 216 17.74 -6.27 -8.97
CA ILE A 216 17.64 -5.61 -7.66
C ILE A 216 18.50 -6.31 -6.61
N SER A 217 19.04 -5.49 -5.71
CA SER A 217 19.67 -5.91 -4.46
C SER A 217 19.20 -4.95 -3.38
N ILE A 218 18.58 -5.48 -2.34
CA ILE A 218 18.00 -4.74 -1.22
C ILE A 218 18.70 -5.18 0.06
N ASP A 219 19.20 -4.21 0.82
CA ASP A 219 19.66 -4.45 2.19
C ASP A 219 18.46 -4.34 3.13
N TRP A 220 18.01 -5.50 3.63
CA TRP A 220 16.85 -5.58 4.50
C TRP A 220 17.15 -5.17 5.95
N SER A 221 18.41 -4.95 6.33
CA SER A 221 18.77 -4.59 7.70
C SER A 221 18.20 -3.23 8.14
N GLY A 222 18.01 -2.30 7.19
CA GLY A 222 17.37 -1.01 7.40
C GLY A 222 15.93 -0.91 6.93
N TRP A 223 15.26 -2.04 6.63
CA TRP A 223 13.88 -2.02 6.16
C TRP A 223 12.92 -1.67 7.31
N ASP A 224 12.22 -0.56 7.16
CA ASP A 224 11.18 -0.13 8.09
C ASP A 224 9.89 -0.89 7.78
N GLN A 225 9.45 -1.75 8.68
CA GLN A 225 8.22 -2.55 8.50
C GLN A 225 6.95 -1.68 8.48
N ASP A 226 6.93 -0.57 9.23
CA ASP A 226 5.75 0.29 9.29
C ASP A 226 5.59 1.11 8.01
N ARG A 227 6.70 1.62 7.48
CA ARG A 227 6.72 2.41 6.24
C ARG A 227 6.90 1.58 4.98
N ARG A 228 7.33 0.33 5.14
CA ARG A 228 7.58 -0.67 4.10
C ARG A 228 8.57 -0.21 3.04
N ARG A 229 9.64 0.46 3.45
CA ARG A 229 10.70 0.99 2.59
C ARG A 229 12.03 1.02 3.31
N THR A 230 13.13 0.93 2.57
CA THR A 230 14.48 1.05 3.14
C THR A 230 14.98 2.50 3.21
N SER A 231 14.37 3.38 2.42
CA SER A 231 14.76 4.79 2.33
C SER A 231 14.08 5.65 3.39
N ASP A 232 14.84 6.56 3.99
CA ASP A 232 14.31 7.66 4.80
C ASP A 232 13.47 8.65 3.96
N GLY A 233 12.96 9.69 4.61
CA GLY A 233 12.23 10.78 3.95
C GLY A 233 10.74 10.82 4.28
N ARG A 234 10.00 11.70 3.62
CA ARG A 234 8.55 11.91 3.78
C ARG A 234 8.02 12.70 2.60
N ILE A 235 6.71 12.68 2.41
CA ILE A 235 6.03 13.57 1.46
C ILE A 235 6.45 15.02 1.70
N ASP A 236 6.64 15.78 0.61
CA ASP A 236 6.98 17.19 0.75
C ASP A 236 5.84 18.02 1.31
N GLN A 237 6.20 19.19 1.85
CA GLN A 237 5.25 20.08 2.50
C GLN A 237 4.10 20.49 1.57
N PRO A 238 4.33 20.85 0.28
CA PRO A 238 3.22 21.16 -0.62
C PRO A 238 2.23 20.00 -0.81
N THR A 239 2.74 18.76 -0.94
CA THR A 239 1.88 17.57 -1.01
C THR A 239 1.06 17.41 0.28
N LEU A 240 1.71 17.54 1.44
CA LEU A 240 1.05 17.44 2.74
C LEU A 240 -0.04 18.50 2.93
N ASP A 241 0.27 19.77 2.58
CA ASP A 241 -0.66 20.89 2.68
C ASP A 241 -1.90 20.68 1.80
N MET A 242 -1.72 20.11 0.60
CA MET A 242 -2.83 19.80 -0.30
C MET A 242 -3.74 18.72 0.28
N ILE A 243 -3.17 17.63 0.78
CA ILE A 243 -3.96 16.52 1.33
C ILE A 243 -4.70 16.91 2.62
N GLN A 244 -4.13 17.83 3.40
CA GLN A 244 -4.78 18.36 4.61
C GLN A 244 -5.80 19.48 4.32
N GLY A 245 -6.02 19.85 3.06
CA GLY A 245 -6.88 20.99 2.68
C GLY A 245 -6.33 22.34 3.14
N LEU A 246 -5.07 22.41 3.57
CA LEU A 246 -4.42 23.66 3.98
C LEU A 246 -4.10 24.54 2.77
N ALA A 247 -3.81 23.92 1.61
CA ALA A 247 -3.59 24.64 0.36
C ALA A 247 -4.82 25.47 -0.07
N GLU A 248 -6.04 24.98 0.20
CA GLU A 248 -7.31 25.64 -0.16
C GLU A 248 -7.51 26.94 0.62
N ARG A 249 -6.95 27.06 1.83
CA ARG A 249 -7.06 28.26 2.66
C ARG A 249 -6.53 29.51 1.96
N ARG A 250 -5.61 29.36 1.00
CA ARG A 250 -5.10 30.47 0.18
C ARG A 250 -6.17 31.10 -0.73
N TYR A 251 -7.22 30.36 -1.06
CA TYR A 251 -8.29 30.77 -1.96
C TYR A 251 -9.60 31.10 -1.23
N MET A 252 -9.67 30.86 0.07
CA MET A 252 -10.81 31.26 0.90
C MET A 252 -10.73 32.78 1.18
N PRO A 253 -11.86 33.52 1.13
CA PRO A 253 -11.87 34.93 1.50
C PRO A 253 -11.38 35.11 2.95
N GLY A 254 -10.54 36.12 3.19
CA GLY A 254 -10.07 36.45 4.54
C GLY A 254 -11.24 36.77 5.46
N GLY A 255 -11.26 36.13 6.64
CA GLY A 255 -12.27 36.37 7.68
C GLY A 255 -12.15 37.72 8.35
#